data_AF-A0A6J5CGU7-F1
#
_entry.id   AF-A0A6J5CGU7-F1
#
_cell.length_a   1.000
_cell.length_b   1.000
_cell.length_c   1.000
_cell.angle_alpha   90.00
_cell.angle_beta   90.00
_cell.angle_gamma   90.00
#
_symmetry.space_group_name_H-M   'P 1'
#
loop_
_entity.id
_entity.type
_entity.pdbx_description
1 polymer ?
#
loop_
_entity_poly.entity_id
_entity_poly.type
_entity_poly.pdbx_seq_one_letter_code
_entity_poly.pdbx_strand_id
1 'polypeptide(L)'
;MTLKGVSAGIASYAIGGPGAITHIEEQTDTYASVNATRHGQRKLLVFPLAKDRKWSDEFTEDLTSHLGGDAEWQFTYHAISQSHVIGTEKRHVGAGTFDTFVIERNTAWTKSNPHSSSKLLQAQKCGDADCTVTGYSKEVYWYAPSVGRAVLRAYSQSGDSDFIWNLSPDDLLSNASSLVTELVGYGRAASCEALHPPLHARVPSAPWYGFPLLMNDTWEFLMQRNIAPE
;
A
#
# COMPACT_ATOMS: atom_id res chain seq x y z
N MET A 1 15.08 1.37 -8.55
CA MET A 1 14.13 0.66 -9.45
C MET A 1 14.41 1.11 -10.88
N THR A 2 14.45 0.19 -11.84
CA THR A 2 14.75 0.49 -13.24
C THR A 2 13.67 -0.07 -14.15
N LEU A 3 13.07 0.77 -15.01
CA LEU A 3 12.13 0.34 -16.05
C LEU A 3 12.87 -0.55 -17.06
N LYS A 4 12.34 -1.74 -17.31
CA LYS A 4 12.88 -2.72 -18.26
C LYS A 4 12.15 -2.70 -19.60
N GLY A 5 10.87 -2.38 -19.60
CA GLY A 5 10.08 -2.27 -20.83
C GLY A 5 8.62 -1.96 -20.53
N VAL A 6 7.89 -1.61 -21.59
CA VAL A 6 6.43 -1.48 -21.58
C VAL A 6 5.90 -2.32 -22.74
N SER A 7 5.00 -3.25 -22.46
CA SER A 7 4.38 -4.12 -23.46
C SER A 7 2.93 -4.39 -23.09
N ALA A 8 2.03 -4.31 -24.07
CA ALA A 8 0.59 -4.57 -23.90
C ALA A 8 -0.06 -3.82 -22.71
N GLY A 9 0.39 -2.59 -22.44
CA GLY A 9 -0.12 -1.79 -21.31
C GLY A 9 0.43 -2.17 -19.94
N ILE A 10 1.46 -3.01 -19.87
CA ILE A 10 2.15 -3.39 -18.63
C ILE A 10 3.58 -2.81 -18.65
N ALA A 11 3.96 -2.13 -17.58
CA ALA A 11 5.32 -1.68 -17.33
C ALA A 11 6.03 -2.65 -16.38
N SER A 12 7.21 -3.14 -16.78
CA SER A 12 8.01 -4.07 -15.97
C SER A 12 9.25 -3.38 -15.41
N TYR A 13 9.50 -3.57 -14.12
CA TYR A 13 10.59 -2.97 -13.37
C TYR A 13 11.46 -4.02 -12.68
N ALA A 14 12.74 -3.68 -12.51
CA ALA A 14 13.66 -4.45 -11.67
C ALA A 14 14.10 -3.63 -10.46
N ILE A 15 14.20 -4.30 -9.31
CA ILE A 15 14.64 -3.73 -8.03
C ILE A 15 15.85 -4.51 -7.52
N GLY A 16 16.85 -3.77 -7.03
CA GLY A 16 18.20 -4.28 -6.78
C GLY A 16 19.10 -4.07 -7.99
N GLY A 17 20.41 -3.86 -7.78
CA GLY A 17 21.40 -3.55 -8.81
C GLY A 17 21.65 -4.68 -9.83
N PRO A 18 22.86 -4.82 -10.40
CA PRO A 18 23.18 -5.90 -11.33
C PRO A 18 22.98 -7.27 -10.66
N GLY A 19 21.90 -7.99 -11.01
CA GLY A 19 21.44 -9.22 -10.34
C GLY A 19 20.07 -9.14 -9.66
N ALA A 20 19.27 -8.10 -9.95
CA ALA A 20 17.95 -7.78 -9.39
C ALA A 20 17.18 -8.96 -8.73
N ILE A 21 16.84 -8.78 -7.46
CA ILE A 21 16.21 -9.78 -6.58
C ILE A 21 14.68 -9.74 -6.70
N THR A 22 14.11 -8.65 -7.23
CA THR A 22 12.66 -8.46 -7.28
C THR A 22 12.22 -7.80 -8.59
N HIS A 23 11.21 -8.39 -9.20
CA HIS A 23 10.53 -7.88 -10.39
C HIS A 23 9.16 -7.34 -10.00
N ILE A 24 8.80 -6.17 -10.51
CA ILE A 24 7.47 -5.58 -10.33
C ILE A 24 6.87 -5.34 -11.72
N GLU A 25 5.60 -5.68 -11.88
CA GLU A 25 4.81 -5.35 -13.06
C GLU A 25 3.64 -4.48 -12.64
N GLU A 26 3.43 -3.38 -13.35
CA GLU A 26 2.37 -2.41 -13.10
C GLU A 26 1.53 -2.22 -14.36
N GLN A 27 0.21 -2.17 -14.23
CA GLN A 27 -0.68 -1.77 -15.31
C GLN A 27 -0.53 -0.27 -15.56
N THR A 28 -0.25 0.13 -16.81
CA THR A 28 0.06 1.53 -17.16
C THR A 28 -1.16 2.47 -17.14
N ASP A 29 -2.37 1.93 -17.20
CA ASP A 29 -3.63 2.67 -17.19
C ASP A 29 -4.14 2.95 -15.77
N THR A 30 -3.90 2.02 -14.84
CA THR A 30 -4.36 2.10 -13.44
C THR A 30 -3.24 2.34 -12.43
N TYR A 31 -1.99 2.13 -12.85
CA TYR A 31 -0.78 2.13 -12.01
C TYR A 31 -0.80 1.09 -10.87
N ALA A 32 -1.68 0.10 -10.93
CA ALA A 32 -1.72 -0.97 -9.94
C ALA A 32 -0.78 -2.13 -10.32
N SER A 33 -0.21 -2.79 -9.31
CA SER A 33 0.53 -4.03 -9.45
C SER A 33 -0.31 -5.08 -10.18
N VAL A 34 0.29 -5.77 -11.15
CA VAL A 34 -0.36 -6.90 -11.84
C VAL A 34 -0.61 -8.01 -10.82
N ASN A 35 -1.88 -8.38 -10.63
CA ASN A 35 -2.28 -9.50 -9.80
C ASN A 35 -3.30 -10.36 -10.57
N ALA A 36 -2.91 -11.60 -10.88
CA ALA A 36 -3.74 -12.55 -11.61
C ALA A 36 -4.92 -13.08 -10.78
N THR A 37 -4.84 -13.04 -9.45
CA THR A 37 -5.89 -13.51 -8.54
C THR A 37 -6.91 -12.42 -8.19
N ARG A 38 -6.70 -11.19 -8.69
CA ARG A 38 -7.59 -10.06 -8.40
C ARG A 38 -8.85 -10.12 -9.25
N HIS A 39 -10.00 -10.13 -8.58
CA HIS A 39 -11.31 -9.92 -9.17
C HIS A 39 -11.74 -8.46 -8.96
N GLY A 40 -12.11 -7.78 -10.04
CA GLY A 40 -12.35 -6.34 -10.02
C GLY A 40 -11.12 -5.54 -10.44
N GLN A 41 -11.06 -4.26 -10.09
CA GLN A 41 -9.97 -3.37 -10.49
C GLN A 41 -9.44 -2.63 -9.28
N ARG A 42 -8.13 -2.42 -9.23
CA ARG A 42 -7.50 -1.45 -8.32
C ARG A 42 -7.00 -0.29 -9.17
N LYS A 43 -7.49 0.93 -8.91
CA LYS A 43 -7.14 2.13 -9.69
C LYS A 43 -6.38 3.10 -8.81
N LEU A 44 -5.05 3.04 -8.87
CA LEU A 44 -4.23 4.00 -8.13
C LEU A 44 -4.21 5.36 -8.81
N LEU A 45 -4.23 5.42 -10.14
CA LEU A 45 -4.29 6.68 -10.89
C LEU A 45 -5.32 6.59 -12.01
N VAL A 46 -5.96 7.72 -12.32
CA VAL A 46 -6.83 7.87 -13.49
C VAL A 46 -6.47 9.16 -14.21
N PHE A 47 -5.94 9.03 -15.41
CA PHE A 47 -5.53 10.17 -16.23
C PHE A 47 -6.70 10.76 -17.04
N PRO A 48 -6.66 12.07 -17.37
CA PRO A 48 -5.69 13.05 -16.88
C PRO A 48 -5.88 13.35 -15.39
N LEU A 49 -4.77 13.55 -14.67
CA LEU A 49 -4.81 14.06 -13.31
C LEU A 49 -5.15 15.55 -13.33
N ALA A 50 -6.13 15.95 -12.52
CA ALA A 50 -6.58 17.32 -12.37
C ALA A 50 -7.11 17.53 -10.96
N LYS A 51 -7.04 18.77 -10.45
CA LYS A 51 -7.62 19.12 -9.15
C LYS A 51 -9.09 18.68 -9.06
N ASP A 52 -9.48 18.15 -7.91
CA ASP A 52 -10.83 17.66 -7.60
C ASP A 52 -11.31 16.46 -8.44
N ARG A 53 -10.44 15.89 -9.29
CA ARG A 53 -10.72 14.62 -9.99
C ARG A 53 -10.91 13.52 -8.95
N LYS A 54 -12.02 12.77 -9.07
CA LYS A 54 -12.37 11.65 -8.18
C LYS A 54 -12.54 10.37 -8.97
N TRP A 55 -12.23 9.25 -8.35
CA TRP A 55 -12.53 7.92 -8.88
C TRP A 55 -12.71 6.93 -7.73
N SER A 56 -13.35 5.80 -8.04
CA SER A 56 -13.54 4.70 -7.11
C SER A 56 -13.17 3.40 -7.78
N ASP A 57 -12.86 2.42 -6.95
CA ASP A 57 -12.58 1.07 -7.37
C ASP A 57 -12.95 0.08 -6.28
N GLU A 58 -13.15 -1.17 -6.70
CA GLU A 58 -13.52 -2.28 -5.85
C GLU A 58 -12.84 -3.53 -6.39
N PHE A 59 -12.26 -4.29 -5.48
CA PHE A 59 -11.65 -5.57 -5.82
C PHE A 59 -11.65 -6.55 -4.66
N THR A 60 -11.54 -7.83 -5.02
CA THR A 60 -11.30 -8.95 -4.12
C THR A 60 -10.05 -9.69 -4.59
N GLU A 61 -9.17 -10.07 -3.68
CA GLU A 61 -8.00 -10.90 -3.97
C GLU A 61 -7.67 -11.83 -2.81
N ASP A 62 -7.19 -13.03 -3.12
CA ASP A 62 -6.61 -13.92 -2.12
C ASP A 62 -5.15 -13.56 -1.91
N LEU A 63 -4.80 -13.31 -0.65
CA LEU A 63 -3.50 -12.83 -0.25
C LEU A 63 -2.78 -13.84 0.62
N THR A 64 -1.47 -13.93 0.42
CA THR A 64 -0.57 -14.69 1.26
C THR A 64 0.22 -13.75 2.16
N SER A 65 0.21 -13.98 3.48
CA SER A 65 1.03 -13.27 4.45
C SER A 65 2.08 -14.19 5.04
N HIS A 66 3.33 -13.72 5.02
CA HIS A 66 4.48 -14.42 5.59
C HIS A 66 4.84 -13.80 6.95
N LEU A 67 4.96 -14.63 7.99
CA LEU A 67 5.36 -14.23 9.34
C LEU A 67 6.83 -14.57 9.65
N GLY A 68 7.56 -15.12 8.68
CA GLY A 68 8.94 -15.62 8.81
C GLY A 68 9.01 -17.13 9.06
N GLY A 69 10.06 -17.78 8.54
CA GLY A 69 10.16 -19.25 8.51
C GLY A 69 9.03 -19.88 7.68
N ASP A 70 8.56 -21.06 8.09
CA ASP A 70 7.44 -21.77 7.43
C ASP A 70 6.05 -21.28 7.91
N ALA A 71 5.97 -20.10 8.54
CA ALA A 71 4.72 -19.52 9.04
C ALA A 71 4.08 -18.61 7.97
N GLU A 72 3.33 -19.23 7.07
CA GLU A 72 2.57 -18.58 6.01
C GLU A 72 1.08 -18.85 6.18
N TRP A 73 0.24 -17.85 5.92
CA TRP A 73 -1.21 -18.01 5.91
C TRP A 73 -1.83 -17.21 4.79
N GLN A 74 -3.03 -17.62 4.40
CA GLN A 74 -3.80 -17.06 3.31
C GLN A 74 -5.14 -16.53 3.81
N PHE A 75 -5.67 -15.50 3.16
CA PHE A 75 -6.97 -14.91 3.44
C PHE A 75 -7.52 -14.19 2.22
N THR A 76 -8.84 -14.04 2.17
CA THR A 76 -9.50 -13.23 1.17
C THR A 76 -9.53 -11.77 1.65
N TYR A 77 -9.13 -10.84 0.79
CA TYR A 77 -9.18 -9.41 1.03
C TYR A 77 -10.13 -8.75 0.03
N HIS A 78 -11.13 -8.05 0.55
CA HIS A 78 -12.06 -7.24 -0.24
C HIS A 78 -11.87 -5.78 0.14
N ALA A 79 -11.81 -4.91 -0.87
CA ALA A 79 -11.58 -3.48 -0.66
C ALA A 79 -12.47 -2.64 -1.59
N ILE A 80 -13.06 -1.60 -1.01
CA ILE A 80 -13.78 -0.55 -1.71
C ILE A 80 -13.08 0.76 -1.41
N SER A 81 -12.67 1.48 -2.46
CA SER A 81 -11.85 2.68 -2.31
C SER A 81 -12.41 3.88 -3.05
N GLN A 82 -12.18 5.05 -2.47
CA GLN A 82 -12.43 6.34 -3.09
C GLN A 82 -11.15 7.15 -3.09
N SER A 83 -10.75 7.61 -4.26
CA SER A 83 -9.57 8.43 -4.46
C SER A 83 -9.96 9.80 -5.02
N HIS A 84 -9.20 10.83 -4.67
CA HIS A 84 -9.30 12.13 -5.33
C HIS A 84 -8.00 12.94 -5.27
N VAL A 85 -7.82 13.80 -6.26
CA VAL A 85 -6.74 14.79 -6.28
C VAL A 85 -7.14 15.98 -5.40
N ILE A 86 -6.49 16.15 -4.25
CA ILE A 86 -6.77 17.26 -3.32
C ILE A 86 -6.08 18.56 -3.74
N GLY A 87 -5.00 18.46 -4.52
CA GLY A 87 -4.29 19.64 -4.99
C GLY A 87 -2.94 19.33 -5.61
N THR A 88 -2.10 20.35 -5.65
CA THR A 88 -0.72 20.28 -6.12
C THR A 88 0.20 20.97 -5.14
N GLU A 89 1.41 20.46 -5.01
CA GLU A 89 2.42 21.06 -4.16
C GLU A 89 3.83 20.72 -4.64
N LYS A 90 4.80 21.49 -4.15
CA LYS A 90 6.21 21.18 -4.32
C LYS A 90 6.68 20.32 -3.15
N ARG A 91 7.03 19.06 -3.39
CA ARG A 91 7.48 18.11 -2.35
C ARG A 91 8.98 17.85 -2.47
N HIS A 92 9.67 17.96 -1.34
CA HIS A 92 11.09 17.60 -1.21
C HIS A 92 11.23 16.21 -0.58
N VAL A 93 11.98 15.34 -1.25
CA VAL A 93 12.30 13.97 -0.84
C VAL A 93 13.79 13.69 -1.07
N GLY A 94 14.30 12.54 -0.62
CA GLY A 94 15.70 12.14 -0.79
C GLY A 94 16.18 12.15 -2.24
N ALA A 95 15.30 11.94 -3.22
CA ALA A 95 15.61 12.05 -4.64
C ALA A 95 15.66 13.47 -5.21
N GLY A 96 15.27 14.49 -4.45
CA GLY A 96 15.20 15.89 -4.89
C GLY A 96 13.83 16.53 -4.65
N THR A 97 13.54 17.59 -5.41
CA THR A 97 12.31 18.38 -5.26
C THR A 97 11.46 18.31 -6.52
N PHE A 98 10.17 18.03 -6.36
CA PHE A 98 9.25 17.80 -7.47
C PHE A 98 7.97 18.61 -7.32
N ASP A 99 7.41 19.07 -8.44
CA ASP A 99 6.02 19.51 -8.51
C ASP A 99 5.13 18.26 -8.59
N THR A 100 4.17 18.15 -7.68
CA THR A 100 3.40 16.92 -7.46
C THR A 100 1.91 17.20 -7.43
N PHE A 101 1.12 16.21 -7.86
CA PHE A 101 -0.28 16.08 -7.48
C PHE A 101 -0.35 15.36 -6.13
N VAL A 102 -1.14 15.89 -5.21
CA VAL A 102 -1.46 15.20 -3.96
C VAL A 102 -2.77 14.48 -4.13
N ILE A 103 -2.72 13.18 -3.89
CA ILE A 103 -3.86 12.29 -4.11
C ILE A 103 -4.16 11.60 -2.79
N GLU A 104 -5.39 11.74 -2.34
CA GLU A 104 -5.90 11.07 -1.17
C GLU A 104 -6.74 9.86 -1.61
N ARG A 105 -6.56 8.74 -0.93
CA ARG A 105 -7.33 7.51 -1.10
C ARG A 105 -7.80 7.00 0.25
N ASN A 106 -9.11 6.86 0.39
CA ASN A 106 -9.77 6.25 1.53
C ASN A 106 -10.30 4.88 1.12
N THR A 107 -10.00 3.85 1.90
CA THR A 107 -10.40 2.47 1.62
C THR A 107 -11.13 1.90 2.82
N ALA A 108 -12.30 1.30 2.59
CA ALA A 108 -12.92 0.36 3.52
C ALA A 108 -12.58 -1.06 3.04
N TRP A 109 -12.15 -1.93 3.95
CA TRP A 109 -11.70 -3.26 3.62
C TRP A 109 -12.21 -4.32 4.60
N THR A 110 -12.29 -5.55 4.11
CA THR A 110 -12.63 -6.75 4.89
C THR A 110 -11.60 -7.84 4.60
N LYS A 111 -11.11 -8.51 5.65
CA LYS A 111 -10.31 -9.73 5.59
C LYS A 111 -11.12 -10.89 6.11
N SER A 112 -11.14 -12.01 5.40
CA SER A 112 -11.95 -13.18 5.73
C SER A 112 -11.32 -14.48 5.24
N ASN A 113 -11.93 -15.61 5.57
CA ASN A 113 -11.49 -16.95 5.17
C ASN A 113 -10.00 -17.25 5.47
N PRO A 114 -9.50 -16.92 6.68
CA PRO A 114 -8.10 -17.15 7.01
C PRO A 114 -7.81 -18.66 7.10
N HIS A 115 -6.71 -19.10 6.50
CA HIS A 115 -6.29 -20.49 6.54
C HIS A 115 -4.76 -20.62 6.40
N SER A 116 -4.21 -21.73 6.91
CA SER A 116 -2.79 -22.03 6.79
C SER A 116 -2.55 -23.53 6.78
N SER A 117 -1.56 -23.95 6.00
CA SER A 117 -0.99 -25.30 6.06
C SER A 117 0.11 -25.43 7.14
N SER A 118 0.60 -24.31 7.69
CA SER A 118 1.68 -24.27 8.66
C SER A 118 1.24 -24.81 10.01
N LYS A 119 1.97 -25.80 10.55
CA LYS A 119 1.72 -26.33 11.91
C LYS A 119 1.76 -25.27 13.00
N LEU A 120 2.53 -24.19 12.80
CA LEU A 120 2.61 -23.06 13.74
C LEU A 120 1.30 -22.27 13.82
N LEU A 121 0.52 -22.27 12.74
CA LEU A 121 -0.72 -21.50 12.61
C LEU A 121 -1.97 -22.39 12.63
N GLN A 122 -1.82 -23.72 12.63
CA GLN A 122 -2.95 -24.66 12.73
C GLN A 122 -3.75 -24.53 14.04
N ALA A 123 -3.15 -23.98 15.09
CA ALA A 123 -3.82 -23.76 16.38
C ALA A 123 -4.63 -22.44 16.44
N GLN A 124 -4.57 -21.62 15.39
CA GLN A 124 -5.31 -20.35 15.34
C GLN A 124 -6.81 -20.63 15.30
N LYS A 125 -7.57 -19.89 16.10
CA LYS A 125 -9.02 -20.00 16.20
C LYS A 125 -9.69 -18.74 15.68
N CYS A 126 -10.97 -18.82 15.36
CA CYS A 126 -11.79 -17.64 15.12
C CYS A 126 -12.34 -17.14 16.47
N GLY A 127 -12.30 -15.83 16.67
CA GLY A 127 -12.89 -15.16 17.83
C GLY A 127 -14.42 -15.12 17.76
N ASP A 128 -14.96 -15.11 16.55
CA ASP A 128 -16.40 -15.19 16.26
C ASP A 128 -16.71 -16.21 15.14
N ALA A 129 -17.98 -16.34 14.79
CA ALA A 129 -18.44 -17.28 13.78
C ALA A 129 -18.10 -16.85 12.34
N ASP A 130 -17.93 -15.55 12.11
CA ASP A 130 -17.69 -14.99 10.77
C ASP A 130 -16.19 -15.03 10.43
N CYS A 131 -15.32 -15.03 11.44
CA CYS A 131 -13.87 -15.07 11.32
C CYS A 131 -13.35 -13.97 10.38
N THR A 132 -13.85 -12.74 10.61
CA THR A 132 -13.56 -11.60 9.75
C THR A 132 -12.99 -10.41 10.52
N VAL A 133 -12.23 -9.58 9.81
CA VAL A 133 -11.78 -8.28 10.29
C VAL A 133 -12.13 -7.24 9.25
N THR A 134 -12.88 -6.23 9.68
CA THR A 134 -13.12 -5.03 8.89
C THR A 134 -12.22 -3.90 9.36
N GLY A 135 -11.87 -3.01 8.45
CA GLY A 135 -11.09 -1.84 8.78
C GLY A 135 -11.11 -0.79 7.70
N TYR A 136 -10.46 0.32 8.01
CA TYR A 136 -10.37 1.49 7.17
C TYR A 136 -8.91 1.85 7.00
N SER A 137 -8.52 2.30 5.81
CA SER A 137 -7.20 2.86 5.58
C SER A 137 -7.28 4.19 4.86
N LYS A 138 -6.30 5.05 5.17
CA LYS A 138 -6.06 6.29 4.44
C LYS A 138 -4.67 6.24 3.86
N GLU A 139 -4.58 6.59 2.59
CA GLU A 139 -3.34 6.70 1.85
C GLU A 139 -3.27 8.07 1.18
N VAL A 140 -2.12 8.72 1.30
CA VAL A 140 -1.80 9.93 0.53
C VAL A 140 -0.53 9.68 -0.26
N TYR A 141 -0.57 9.91 -1.57
CA TYR A 141 0.62 9.83 -2.43
C TYR A 141 0.82 11.12 -3.21
N TRP A 142 2.09 11.49 -3.31
CA TRP A 142 2.57 12.66 -4.04
C TRP A 142 3.09 12.21 -5.39
N TYR A 143 2.26 12.30 -6.42
CA TYR A 143 2.60 11.89 -7.78
C TYR A 143 3.31 13.01 -8.53
N ALA A 144 4.55 12.77 -8.97
CA ALA A 144 5.34 13.70 -9.77
C ALA A 144 5.28 13.30 -11.27
N PRO A 145 4.59 14.07 -12.13
CA PRO A 145 4.52 13.77 -13.56
C PRO A 145 5.88 13.75 -14.25
N SER A 146 6.85 14.56 -13.78
CA SER A 146 8.21 14.64 -14.34
C SER A 146 8.99 13.33 -14.25
N VAL A 147 8.63 12.45 -13.31
CA VAL A 147 9.21 11.10 -13.15
C VAL A 147 8.16 10.00 -13.34
N GLY A 148 6.91 10.37 -13.62
CA GLY A 148 5.79 9.48 -13.88
C GLY A 148 5.36 8.62 -12.70
N ARG A 149 5.70 8.97 -11.45
CA ARG A 149 5.48 8.09 -10.27
C ARG A 149 5.22 8.87 -8.99
N ALA A 150 4.69 8.17 -7.97
CA ALA A 150 4.68 8.68 -6.60
C ALA A 150 6.12 8.80 -6.06
N VAL A 151 6.44 9.99 -5.53
CA VAL A 151 7.75 10.29 -4.93
C VAL A 151 7.73 10.19 -3.41
N LEU A 152 6.53 10.26 -2.82
CA LEU A 152 6.27 10.07 -1.40
C LEU A 152 4.89 9.40 -1.28
N ARG A 153 4.74 8.53 -0.30
CA ARG A 153 3.47 7.91 0.07
C ARG A 153 3.41 7.76 1.58
N ALA A 154 2.26 8.08 2.16
CA ALA A 154 1.94 7.82 3.55
C ALA A 154 0.68 6.95 3.62
N TYR A 155 0.71 5.91 4.43
CA TYR A 155 -0.37 4.95 4.59
C TYR A 155 -0.61 4.67 6.07
N SER A 156 -1.85 4.65 6.50
CA SER A 156 -2.24 4.18 7.83
C SER A 156 -3.58 3.45 7.79
N GLN A 157 -3.82 2.59 8.79
CA GLN A 157 -5.04 1.81 8.93
C GLN A 157 -5.58 1.85 10.37
N SER A 158 -6.90 1.73 10.48
CA SER A 158 -7.64 1.85 11.74
C SER A 158 -8.93 1.02 11.69
N GLY A 159 -9.41 0.53 12.83
CA GLY A 159 -10.78 0.01 12.96
C GLY A 159 -11.84 1.12 13.12
N ASP A 160 -11.41 2.37 13.26
CA ASP A 160 -12.23 3.57 13.39
C ASP A 160 -12.07 4.46 12.15
N SER A 161 -13.15 4.60 11.37
CA SER A 161 -13.22 5.43 10.16
C SER A 161 -13.13 6.92 10.46
N ASP A 162 -13.76 7.38 11.54
CA ASP A 162 -13.83 8.80 11.89
C ASP A 162 -12.45 9.29 12.30
N PHE A 163 -11.66 8.45 12.97
CA PHE A 163 -10.26 8.76 13.23
C PHE A 163 -9.46 8.86 11.93
N ILE A 164 -9.46 7.81 11.09
CA ILE A 164 -8.48 7.71 10.00
C ILE A 164 -8.80 8.63 8.82
N TRP A 165 -10.07 8.79 8.44
CA TRP A 165 -10.44 9.60 7.28
C TRP A 165 -10.27 11.10 7.51
N ASN A 166 -10.29 11.54 8.77
CA ASN A 166 -10.12 12.95 9.14
C ASN A 166 -8.65 13.40 9.26
N LEU A 167 -7.68 12.49 9.20
CA LEU A 167 -6.26 12.86 9.22
C LEU A 167 -5.90 13.67 7.98
N SER A 168 -5.32 14.87 8.14
CA SER A 168 -4.77 15.62 7.01
C SER A 168 -3.54 14.91 6.42
N PRO A 169 -3.08 15.26 5.20
CA PRO A 169 -1.82 14.75 4.66
C PRO A 169 -0.61 14.92 5.60
N ASP A 170 -0.51 16.07 6.27
CA ASP A 170 0.59 16.36 7.20
C ASP A 170 0.44 15.59 8.52
N ASP A 171 -0.79 15.39 9.00
CA ASP A 171 -1.05 14.50 10.14
C ASP A 171 -0.67 13.07 9.80
N LEU A 172 -1.04 12.57 8.61
CA LEU A 172 -0.68 11.23 8.16
C LEU A 172 0.85 11.09 8.03
N LEU A 173 1.55 12.13 7.55
CA LEU A 173 3.00 12.19 7.47
C LEU A 173 3.71 12.31 8.80
N SER A 174 3.05 12.65 9.91
CA SER A 174 3.67 12.71 11.24
C SER A 174 3.16 11.63 12.20
N ASN A 175 2.07 10.94 11.84
CA ASN A 175 1.45 9.92 12.66
C ASN A 175 2.38 8.70 12.86
N ALA A 176 2.44 8.23 14.11
CA ALA A 176 3.23 7.08 14.56
C ALA A 176 2.71 5.74 14.02
N SER A 177 1.44 5.66 13.62
CA SER A 177 0.85 4.48 12.98
C SER A 177 1.07 4.42 11.47
N SER A 178 1.61 5.48 10.86
CA SER A 178 1.79 5.56 9.41
C SER A 178 3.07 4.88 8.93
N LEU A 179 2.92 4.07 7.88
CA LEU A 179 4.00 3.67 7.00
C LEU A 179 4.25 4.81 6.01
N VAL A 180 5.50 5.26 5.89
CA VAL A 180 5.87 6.28 4.90
C VAL A 180 6.97 5.73 4.01
N THR A 181 6.74 5.73 2.71
CA THR A 181 7.70 5.34 1.68
C THR A 181 8.08 6.54 0.83
N GLU A 182 9.34 6.58 0.41
CA GLU A 182 9.94 7.77 -0.20
C GLU A 182 10.88 7.37 -1.33
N LEU A 183 10.86 8.16 -2.40
CA LEU A 183 11.83 8.05 -3.47
C LEU A 183 13.17 8.68 -3.04
N VAL A 184 14.19 7.83 -2.88
CA VAL A 184 15.56 8.24 -2.52
C VAL A 184 16.51 8.33 -3.71
N GLY A 185 16.09 7.86 -4.89
CA GLY A 185 16.85 7.98 -6.14
C GLY A 185 16.05 7.51 -7.36
N TYR A 186 16.28 8.16 -8.51
CA TYR A 186 15.72 7.78 -9.81
C TYR A 186 16.69 8.19 -10.93
N GLY A 187 16.83 7.39 -11.99
CA GLY A 187 17.76 7.69 -13.08
C GLY A 187 18.07 6.52 -14.01
N ARG A 188 18.90 6.78 -15.04
CA ARG A 188 19.30 5.82 -16.10
C ARG A 188 20.41 4.85 -15.68
N ALA A 189 21.11 5.10 -14.58
CA ALA A 189 22.24 4.26 -14.16
C ALA A 189 21.75 3.00 -13.43
N ALA A 190 22.36 1.85 -13.75
CA ALA A 190 22.05 0.56 -13.12
C ALA A 190 22.40 0.52 -11.62
N SER A 191 23.20 1.46 -11.14
CA SER A 191 23.36 1.75 -9.72
C SER A 191 22.19 2.63 -9.28
N CYS A 192 21.15 2.00 -8.74
CA CYS A 192 20.09 2.71 -8.00
C CYS A 192 20.66 3.28 -6.67
N GLU A 193 21.82 3.93 -6.70
CA GLU A 193 22.39 4.59 -5.55
C GLU A 193 21.44 5.70 -5.11
N ALA A 194 21.13 5.71 -3.81
CA ALA A 194 20.36 6.77 -3.22
C ALA A 194 21.12 8.08 -3.44
N LEU A 195 20.46 9.08 -4.03
CA LEU A 195 21.05 10.41 -4.19
C LEU A 195 21.32 11.02 -2.81
N HIS A 196 20.39 10.80 -1.87
CA HIS A 196 20.49 11.17 -0.47
C HIS A 196 19.79 10.15 0.43
N PRO A 197 20.08 10.13 1.75
CA PRO A 197 19.27 9.41 2.73
C PRO A 197 17.78 9.80 2.64
N PRO A 198 16.86 8.89 3.01
CA PRO A 198 15.45 9.25 3.12
C PRO A 198 15.25 10.39 4.14
N LEU A 199 14.34 11.30 3.84
CA LEU A 199 13.97 12.43 4.70
C LEU A 199 12.70 12.14 5.52
N HIS A 200 11.79 11.33 4.97
CA HIS A 200 10.46 11.06 5.52
C HIS A 200 10.21 9.58 5.77
N ALA A 201 10.88 8.69 5.03
CA ALA A 201 10.60 7.26 5.06
C ALA A 201 10.72 6.68 6.47
N ARG A 202 9.71 5.94 6.89
CA ARG A 202 9.68 5.28 8.20
C ARG A 202 8.67 4.13 8.23
N VAL A 203 8.90 3.18 9.12
CA VAL A 203 7.92 2.17 9.50
C VAL A 203 7.07 2.67 10.68
N PRO A 204 5.84 2.16 10.85
CA PRO A 204 5.01 2.46 12.02
C PRO A 204 5.72 2.10 13.33
N SER A 205 5.65 2.97 14.34
CA SER A 205 6.12 2.71 15.71
C SER A 205 5.00 2.36 16.68
N ALA A 206 3.76 2.68 16.32
CA ALA A 206 2.55 2.31 17.06
C ALA A 206 1.47 1.86 16.06
N PRO A 207 1.63 0.68 15.44
CA PRO A 207 0.63 0.20 14.50
C PRO A 207 -0.65 -0.19 15.24
N TRP A 208 -1.80 0.01 14.58
CA TRP A 208 -3.12 -0.55 14.94
C TRP A 208 -3.89 0.20 16.05
N TYR A 209 -4.58 1.26 15.64
CA TYR A 209 -5.61 1.93 16.43
C TYR A 209 -7.02 1.45 16.02
N GLY A 210 -7.97 1.48 16.95
CA GLY A 210 -9.40 1.29 16.65
C GLY A 210 -9.85 -0.16 16.40
N PHE A 211 -8.94 -1.14 16.41
CA PHE A 211 -9.32 -2.55 16.32
C PHE A 211 -9.61 -3.14 17.71
N PRO A 212 -10.56 -4.10 17.83
CA PRO A 212 -10.79 -4.82 19.08
C PRO A 212 -9.51 -5.52 19.59
N LEU A 213 -9.26 -5.43 20.90
CA LEU A 213 -8.17 -6.20 21.52
C LEU A 213 -8.53 -7.69 21.54
N LEU A 214 -7.82 -8.48 20.74
CA LEU A 214 -8.02 -9.92 20.62
C LEU A 214 -6.83 -10.71 21.13
N MET A 215 -7.07 -11.98 21.45
CA MET A 215 -6.01 -12.91 21.82
C MET A 215 -5.10 -13.18 20.62
N ASN A 216 -3.80 -13.36 20.88
CA ASN A 216 -2.80 -13.58 19.83
C ASN A 216 -2.91 -14.94 19.10
N ASP A 217 -3.75 -15.84 19.60
CA ASP A 217 -4.09 -17.13 19.00
C ASP A 217 -5.34 -17.07 18.13
N THR A 218 -5.80 -15.86 17.76
CA THR A 218 -6.93 -15.66 16.84
C THR A 218 -6.46 -15.26 15.45
N TRP A 219 -7.16 -15.75 14.43
CA TRP A 219 -6.93 -15.34 13.05
C TRP A 219 -7.11 -13.84 12.85
N GLU A 220 -8.09 -13.26 13.54
CA GLU A 220 -8.41 -11.85 13.52
C GLU A 220 -7.24 -11.01 14.04
N PHE A 221 -6.55 -11.45 15.10
CA PHE A 221 -5.33 -10.80 15.56
C PHE A 221 -4.24 -10.79 14.47
N LEU A 222 -4.04 -11.91 13.77
CA LEU A 222 -3.08 -11.98 12.65
C LEU A 222 -3.49 -11.09 11.47
N MET A 223 -4.78 -11.08 11.13
CA MET A 223 -5.34 -10.26 10.05
C MET A 223 -5.24 -8.76 10.34
N GLN A 224 -5.50 -8.33 11.59
CA GLN A 224 -5.32 -6.95 12.03
C GLN A 224 -3.86 -6.52 11.99
N ARG A 225 -2.95 -7.41 12.43
CA ARG A 225 -1.51 -7.18 12.42
C ARG A 225 -0.95 -7.03 11.01
N ASN A 226 -1.48 -7.83 10.08
CA ASN A 226 -1.09 -7.76 8.69
C ASN A 226 -1.50 -6.40 8.11
N ILE A 227 -0.53 -5.67 7.59
CA ILE A 227 -0.80 -4.50 6.75
C ILE A 227 -1.25 -5.05 5.40
N ALA A 228 -2.35 -4.52 4.85
CA ALA A 228 -2.78 -4.91 3.52
C ALA A 228 -1.60 -4.75 2.52
N PRO A 229 -1.28 -5.77 1.71
CA PRO A 229 -0.18 -5.69 0.77
C PRO A 229 -0.47 -4.64 -0.32
N GLU A 230 0.61 -4.01 -0.80
CA GLU A 230 0.60 -3.05 -1.91
C GLU A 230 1.02 -3.70 -3.21
#